data_AF-A0A382EHM1-F1
#
_entry.id   AF-A0A382EHM1-F1
#
_cell.length_a   1.000
_cell.length_b   1.000
_cell.length_c   1.000
_cell.angle_alpha   90.00
_cell.angle_beta   90.00
_cell.angle_gamma   90.00
#
_symmetry.space_group_name_H-M   'P 1'
#
loop_
_entity.id
_entity.type
_entity.pdbx_description
1 polymer ?
#
loop_
_entity_poly.entity_id
_entity_poly.type
_entity_poly.pdbx_seq_one_letter_code
_entity_poly.pdbx_strand_id
1 'polypeptide(L)'
;MLVGAPDHGLQVRLAEEHLEELARLTDTAGGDVVGTLVQRVSRPHPRFYIGEGKARQLADEARNKKADLVVFDEELSPAQGKNLEDLLGVRVIDRSELILDIFATRARSREARMQVELAQLVYLLPRLRRMWNHLSRIRGGIGLRGPGETQLETDRRLIGTRIGELRRKLQDVAKARAVQRKSREGKFRAALVGYTNAGKSSLLRSLSGSELFVEDRLFATLDSAT
;
A
#
# COMPACT_ATOMS: atom_id res chain seq x y z
N MET A 1 -15.38 -1.39 -1.04
CA MET A 1 -15.99 -0.03 -1.15
C MET A 1 -14.87 1.01 -1.12
N LEU A 2 -14.93 2.05 -1.95
CA LEU A 2 -13.89 3.06 -2.05
C LEU A 2 -14.28 4.35 -1.34
N VAL A 3 -13.31 5.04 -0.74
CA VAL A 3 -13.52 6.32 -0.06
C VAL A 3 -12.54 7.36 -0.55
N GLY A 4 -13.06 8.48 -1.06
CA GLY A 4 -12.28 9.65 -1.45
C GLY A 4 -12.51 10.79 -0.47
N ALA A 5 -11.44 11.45 -0.03
CA ALA A 5 -11.54 12.60 0.88
C ALA A 5 -10.69 13.79 0.40
N PRO A 6 -10.94 14.33 -0.80
CA PRO A 6 -10.13 15.39 -1.37
C PRO A 6 -10.30 16.70 -0.60
N ASP A 7 -9.25 17.54 -0.62
CA ASP A 7 -9.34 18.91 -0.13
C ASP A 7 -10.30 19.76 -0.98
N HIS A 8 -10.88 20.81 -0.39
CA HIS A 8 -11.76 21.76 -1.07
C HIS A 8 -11.06 22.49 -2.23
N GLY A 9 -9.74 22.62 -2.19
CA GLY A 9 -8.94 23.22 -3.27
C GLY A 9 -8.79 22.31 -4.50
N LEU A 10 -9.07 21.01 -4.39
CA LEU A 10 -8.92 20.08 -5.50
C LEU A 10 -10.09 20.24 -6.50
N GLN A 11 -9.74 20.36 -7.79
CA GLN A 11 -10.76 20.42 -8.85
C GLN A 11 -11.58 19.12 -8.85
N VAL A 12 -12.89 19.24 -9.15
CA VAL A 12 -13.81 18.09 -9.19
C VAL A 12 -13.27 16.97 -10.07
N ARG A 13 -12.82 17.33 -11.27
CA ARG A 13 -12.30 16.39 -12.26
C ARG A 13 -11.09 15.59 -11.75
N LEU A 14 -10.16 16.25 -11.07
CA LEU A 14 -8.98 15.59 -10.49
C LEU A 14 -9.38 14.58 -9.40
N ALA A 15 -10.39 14.92 -8.58
CA ALA A 15 -10.91 13.99 -7.58
C ALA A 15 -11.58 12.75 -8.20
N GLU A 16 -12.29 12.94 -9.31
CA GLU A 16 -12.89 11.83 -10.08
C GLU A 16 -11.80 10.94 -10.70
N GLU A 17 -10.78 11.55 -11.33
CA GLU A 17 -9.64 10.83 -11.91
C GLU A 17 -8.88 10.00 -10.84
N HIS A 18 -8.71 10.53 -9.63
CA HIS A 18 -8.10 9.79 -8.51
C HIS A 18 -8.94 8.59 -8.07
N LEU A 19 -10.27 8.73 -7.98
CA LEU A 19 -11.16 7.63 -7.60
C LEU A 19 -11.24 6.56 -8.68
N GLU A 20 -11.23 6.95 -9.94
CA GLU A 20 -11.13 6.01 -11.07
C GLU A 20 -9.80 5.25 -11.03
N GLU A 21 -8.69 5.94 -10.71
CA GLU A 21 -7.41 5.30 -10.49
C GLU A 21 -7.47 4.30 -9.34
N LEU A 22 -8.05 4.69 -8.21
CA LEU A 22 -8.22 3.82 -7.05
C LEU A 22 -9.06 2.58 -7.37
N ALA A 23 -10.09 2.73 -8.20
CA ALA A 23 -10.89 1.61 -8.70
C ALA A 23 -10.04 0.66 -9.55
N ARG A 24 -9.22 1.18 -10.47
CA ARG A 24 -8.28 0.37 -11.27
C ARG A 24 -7.22 -0.32 -10.41
N LEU A 25 -6.75 0.32 -9.34
CA LEU A 25 -5.83 -0.30 -8.38
C LEU A 25 -6.52 -1.46 -7.66
N THR A 26 -7.76 -1.25 -7.23
CA THR A 26 -8.55 -2.27 -6.53
C THR A 26 -8.81 -3.48 -7.42
N ASP A 27 -9.18 -3.26 -8.68
CA ASP A 27 -9.32 -4.32 -9.69
C ASP A 27 -8.00 -5.07 -9.93
N THR A 28 -6.89 -4.33 -10.02
CA THR A 28 -5.55 -4.92 -10.18
C THR A 28 -5.17 -5.83 -8.99
N ALA A 29 -5.62 -5.49 -7.78
CA ALA A 29 -5.45 -6.31 -6.58
C ALA A 29 -6.44 -7.49 -6.49
N GLY A 30 -7.38 -7.60 -7.44
CA GLY A 30 -8.40 -8.66 -7.49
C GLY A 30 -9.66 -8.37 -6.68
N GLY A 31 -9.93 -7.10 -6.35
CA GLY A 31 -11.13 -6.69 -5.62
C GLY A 31 -12.20 -6.09 -6.51
N ASP A 32 -13.46 -6.35 -6.19
CA ASP A 32 -14.62 -5.78 -6.87
C ASP A 32 -15.13 -4.48 -6.18
N VAL A 33 -15.32 -3.43 -6.98
CA VAL A 33 -15.81 -2.14 -6.46
C VAL A 33 -17.34 -2.16 -6.34
N VAL A 34 -17.82 -2.43 -5.11
CA VAL A 34 -19.26 -2.42 -4.79
C VAL A 34 -19.85 -1.03 -4.55
N GLY A 35 -19.03 0.02 -4.51
CA GLY A 35 -19.49 1.39 -4.33
C GLY A 35 -18.40 2.35 -3.91
N THR A 36 -18.70 3.64 -4.02
CA THR A 36 -17.80 4.76 -3.75
C THR A 36 -18.48 5.78 -2.83
N LEU A 37 -17.72 6.36 -1.91
CA LEU A 37 -18.18 7.42 -1.03
C LEU A 37 -17.15 8.56 -1.01
N VAL A 38 -17.62 9.79 -1.19
CA VAL A 38 -16.75 10.98 -1.25
C VAL A 38 -17.16 11.98 -0.19
N GLN A 39 -16.17 12.60 0.46
CA GLN A 39 -16.37 13.78 1.29
C GLN A 39 -15.24 14.78 1.09
N ARG A 40 -15.57 15.99 0.67
CA ARG A 40 -14.60 17.09 0.70
C ARG A 40 -14.26 17.46 2.14
N VAL A 41 -12.98 17.53 2.47
CA VAL A 41 -12.48 17.82 3.81
C VAL A 41 -11.49 18.99 3.76
N SER A 42 -11.70 20.02 4.57
CA SER A 42 -10.73 21.12 4.70
C SER A 42 -9.50 20.73 5.53
N ARG A 43 -9.68 19.76 6.41
CA ARG A 43 -8.62 19.15 7.21
C ARG A 43 -9.04 17.73 7.61
N PRO A 44 -8.10 16.77 7.65
CA PRO A 44 -8.41 15.41 8.10
C PRO A 44 -8.95 15.40 9.53
N HIS A 45 -10.05 14.70 9.76
CA HIS A 45 -10.57 14.46 11.10
C HIS A 45 -9.59 13.54 11.86
N PRO A 46 -9.16 13.89 13.08
CA PRO A 46 -8.11 13.15 13.79
C PRO A 46 -8.50 11.70 14.10
N ARG A 47 -9.81 11.41 14.18
CA ARG A 47 -10.31 10.09 14.57
C ARG A 47 -10.63 9.18 13.38
N PHE A 48 -11.10 9.71 12.26
CA PHE A 48 -11.66 8.92 11.15
C PHE A 48 -11.20 9.40 9.76
N TYR A 49 -10.34 10.42 9.67
CA TYR A 49 -9.98 11.17 8.46
C TYR A 49 -11.16 11.96 7.85
N ILE A 50 -12.30 11.31 7.67
CA ILE A 50 -13.60 11.89 7.31
C ILE A 50 -14.39 12.32 8.56
N GLY A 51 -15.43 13.13 8.36
CA GLY A 51 -16.31 13.58 9.45
C GLY A 51 -17.08 12.41 10.08
N GLU A 52 -17.40 12.51 11.38
CA GLU A 52 -18.03 11.41 12.11
C GLU A 52 -19.39 10.99 11.52
N GLY A 53 -20.23 11.93 11.11
CA GLY A 53 -21.50 11.61 10.44
C GLY A 53 -21.29 10.85 9.13
N LYS A 54 -20.23 11.19 8.39
CA LYS A 54 -19.88 10.52 7.15
C LYS A 54 -19.28 9.13 7.39
N ALA A 55 -18.52 8.95 8.47
CA ALA A 55 -18.01 7.66 8.88
C ALA A 55 -19.14 6.69 9.29
N ARG A 56 -20.20 7.19 9.92
CA ARG A 56 -21.41 6.40 10.21
C ARG A 56 -22.16 6.04 8.92
N GLN A 57 -22.35 7.00 8.02
CA GLN A 57 -22.92 6.73 6.68
C GLN A 57 -22.12 5.65 5.93
N LEU A 58 -20.79 5.73 5.99
CA LEU A 58 -19.90 4.74 5.38
C LEU A 58 -20.11 3.34 5.98
N ALA A 59 -20.27 3.22 7.30
CA ALA A 59 -20.55 1.94 7.95
C ALA A 59 -21.89 1.34 7.49
N ASP A 60 -22.94 2.16 7.38
CA ASP A 60 -24.26 1.72 6.90
C ASP A 60 -24.20 1.30 5.43
N GLU A 61 -23.56 2.09 4.57
CA GLU A 61 -23.38 1.76 3.15
C GLU A 61 -22.53 0.50 2.94
N ALA A 62 -21.43 0.35 3.68
CA ALA A 62 -20.58 -0.83 3.62
C ALA A 62 -21.36 -2.09 4.01
N ARG A 63 -22.19 -2.02 5.05
CA ARG A 63 -23.07 -3.12 5.47
C ARG A 63 -24.13 -3.44 4.42
N ASN A 64 -24.83 -2.43 3.92
CA ASN A 64 -25.89 -2.61 2.92
C ASN A 64 -25.37 -3.20 1.61
N LYS A 65 -24.17 -2.79 1.21
CA LYS A 65 -23.50 -3.29 0.00
C LYS A 65 -22.66 -4.55 0.24
N LYS A 66 -22.63 -5.08 1.47
CA LYS A 66 -21.84 -6.25 1.89
C LYS A 66 -20.36 -6.13 1.50
N ALA A 67 -19.77 -4.96 1.73
CA ALA A 67 -18.36 -4.74 1.44
C ALA A 67 -17.48 -5.43 2.51
N ASP A 68 -16.56 -6.29 2.09
CA ASP A 68 -15.61 -6.95 3.01
C ASP A 68 -14.38 -6.07 3.33
N LEU A 69 -14.14 -5.06 2.50
CA LEU A 69 -12.99 -4.16 2.56
C LEU A 69 -13.40 -2.73 2.20
N VAL A 70 -12.87 -1.78 2.96
CA VAL A 70 -12.92 -0.36 2.62
C VAL A 70 -11.53 0.15 2.29
N VAL A 71 -11.40 0.77 1.11
CA VAL A 71 -10.15 1.33 0.61
C VAL A 71 -10.26 2.85 0.62
N PHE A 72 -9.38 3.51 1.38
CA PHE A 72 -9.25 4.96 1.38
C PHE A 72 -8.21 5.39 0.35
N ASP A 73 -8.55 6.42 -0.42
CA ASP A 73 -7.61 7.05 -1.36
C ASP A 73 -6.44 7.74 -0.64
N GLU A 74 -6.74 8.26 0.55
CA GLU A 74 -5.84 9.04 1.38
C GLU A 74 -5.09 8.16 2.39
N GLU A 75 -3.86 8.55 2.73
CA GLU A 75 -3.07 7.84 3.74
C GLU A 75 -3.68 8.01 5.14
N LEU A 76 -3.99 6.88 5.78
CA LEU A 76 -4.58 6.86 7.11
C LEU A 76 -3.50 6.70 8.16
N SER A 77 -3.54 7.52 9.20
CA SER A 77 -2.74 7.24 10.40
C SER A 77 -3.15 5.89 11.03
N PRO A 78 -2.26 5.22 11.78
CA PRO A 78 -2.60 3.97 12.46
C PRO A 78 -3.82 4.07 13.39
N ALA A 79 -4.05 5.24 13.98
CA ALA A 79 -5.19 5.47 14.85
C ALA A 79 -6.50 5.62 14.05
N GLN A 80 -6.46 6.34 12.93
CA GLN A 80 -7.63 6.51 12.06
C GLN A 80 -8.07 5.18 11.47
N GLY A 81 -7.14 4.40 10.90
CA GLY A 81 -7.43 3.07 10.35
C GLY A 81 -8.12 2.17 11.38
N LYS A 82 -7.53 2.04 12.58
CA LYS A 82 -8.13 1.25 13.67
C LYS A 82 -9.53 1.73 14.05
N ASN A 83 -9.71 3.03 14.25
CA ASN A 83 -11.01 3.56 14.67
C ASN A 83 -12.08 3.34 13.60
N LEU A 84 -11.70 3.41 12.32
CA LEU A 84 -12.59 3.09 11.20
C LEU A 84 -12.93 1.59 11.20
N GLU A 85 -11.95 0.69 11.34
CA GLU A 85 -12.22 -0.75 11.46
C GLU A 85 -13.17 -1.07 12.62
N ASP A 86 -12.93 -0.46 13.79
CA ASP A 86 -13.78 -0.60 14.98
C ASP A 86 -15.22 -0.12 14.74
N LEU A 87 -15.40 0.95 13.95
CA LEU A 87 -16.71 1.52 13.63
C LEU A 87 -17.44 0.73 12.53
N LEU A 88 -16.71 0.34 11.48
CA LEU A 88 -17.27 -0.26 10.27
C LEU A 88 -17.47 -1.78 10.43
N GLY A 89 -16.67 -2.45 11.27
CA GLY A 89 -16.69 -3.90 11.44
C GLY A 89 -16.07 -4.69 10.28
N VAL A 90 -15.38 -4.00 9.36
CA VAL A 90 -14.68 -4.60 8.21
C VAL A 90 -13.27 -4.02 8.11
N ARG A 91 -12.38 -4.69 7.37
CA ARG A 91 -10.99 -4.26 7.22
C ARG A 91 -10.94 -2.92 6.48
N VAL A 92 -10.03 -2.04 6.91
CA VAL A 92 -9.81 -0.74 6.29
C VAL A 92 -8.35 -0.62 5.89
N ILE A 93 -8.10 -0.35 4.61
CA ILE A 93 -6.76 -0.10 4.09
C ILE A 93 -6.70 1.26 3.41
N ASP A 94 -5.50 1.83 3.31
CA ASP A 94 -5.24 3.03 2.52
C ASP A 94 -4.60 2.70 1.16
N ARG A 95 -4.47 3.71 0.30
CA ARG A 95 -3.86 3.61 -1.03
C ARG A 95 -2.45 3.02 -0.95
N SER A 96 -1.67 3.37 0.07
CA SER A 96 -0.30 2.89 0.23
C SER A 96 -0.26 1.39 0.53
N GLU A 97 -1.13 0.88 1.41
CA GLU A 97 -1.27 -0.56 1.65
C GLU A 97 -1.75 -1.32 0.41
N LEU A 98 -2.74 -0.79 -0.31
CA LEU A 98 -3.22 -1.40 -1.56
C LEU A 98 -2.09 -1.52 -2.60
N ILE A 99 -1.30 -0.47 -2.78
CA ILE A 99 -0.14 -0.49 -3.69
C ILE A 99 0.89 -1.54 -3.26
N LEU A 100 1.18 -1.64 -1.96
CA LEU A 100 2.11 -2.64 -1.44
C LEU A 100 1.61 -4.08 -1.68
N ASP A 101 0.31 -4.33 -1.56
CA ASP A 101 -0.29 -5.63 -1.83
C ASP A 101 -0.22 -6.00 -3.32
N ILE A 102 -0.49 -5.04 -4.21
CA ILE A 102 -0.27 -5.22 -5.65
C ILE A 102 1.22 -5.53 -5.91
N PHE A 103 2.14 -4.81 -5.29
CA PHE A 103 3.55 -5.06 -5.45
C PHE A 103 4.00 -6.44 -4.95
N ALA A 104 3.41 -6.93 -3.86
CA ALA A 104 3.73 -8.24 -3.32
C ALA A 104 3.35 -9.36 -4.28
N THR A 105 2.22 -9.23 -4.98
CA THR A 105 1.79 -10.21 -5.99
C THR A 105 2.61 -10.16 -7.28
N ARG A 106 3.14 -8.97 -7.62
CA ARG A 106 3.88 -8.72 -8.87
C ARG A 106 5.40 -8.90 -8.75
N ALA A 107 5.98 -8.89 -7.55
CA ALA A 107 7.41 -9.03 -7.33
C ALA A 107 7.93 -10.45 -7.69
N ARG A 108 8.55 -10.58 -8.87
CA ARG A 108 9.11 -11.87 -9.33
C ARG A 108 10.57 -12.02 -8.95
N SER A 109 11.40 -11.00 -9.17
CA SER A 109 12.82 -11.08 -8.82
C SER A 109 13.05 -11.12 -7.31
N ARG A 110 14.16 -11.72 -6.89
CA ARG A 110 14.58 -11.74 -5.48
C ARG A 110 14.77 -10.32 -4.94
N GLU A 111 15.28 -9.41 -5.77
CA GLU A 111 15.47 -8.01 -5.39
C GLU A 111 14.13 -7.29 -5.19
N ALA A 112 13.21 -7.40 -6.14
CA ALA A 112 11.87 -6.82 -6.02
C ALA A 112 11.15 -7.35 -4.77
N ARG A 113 11.20 -8.66 -4.52
CA ARG A 113 10.62 -9.27 -3.30
C ARG A 113 11.20 -8.68 -2.03
N MET A 114 12.53 -8.52 -1.96
CA MET A 114 13.18 -7.90 -0.79
C MET A 114 12.79 -6.43 -0.60
N GLN A 115 12.63 -5.67 -1.70
CA GLN A 115 12.19 -4.27 -1.64
C GLN A 115 10.75 -4.13 -1.16
N VAL A 116 9.85 -4.97 -1.68
CA VAL A 116 8.45 -4.98 -1.27
C VAL A 116 8.29 -5.42 0.18
N GLU A 117 8.97 -6.51 0.59
CA GLU A 117 8.98 -6.97 1.98
C GLU A 117 9.48 -5.87 2.92
N LEU A 118 10.57 -5.18 2.55
CA LEU A 118 11.08 -4.05 3.33
C LEU A 118 10.04 -2.93 3.47
N ALA A 119 9.37 -2.57 2.38
CA ALA A 119 8.36 -1.52 2.38
C ALA A 119 7.14 -1.91 3.24
N GLN A 120 6.66 -3.15 3.13
CA GLN A 120 5.59 -3.68 3.97
C GLN A 120 5.95 -3.65 5.46
N LEU A 121 7.16 -4.08 5.84
CA LEU A 121 7.61 -4.06 7.23
C LEU A 121 7.73 -2.64 7.79
N VAL A 122 8.24 -1.71 6.99
CA VAL A 122 8.34 -0.28 7.38
C VAL A 122 6.95 0.33 7.57
N TYR A 123 6.00 0.01 6.69
CA TYR A 123 4.61 0.47 6.78
C TYR A 123 3.87 -0.15 7.99
N LEU A 124 4.09 -1.43 8.27
CA LEU A 124 3.44 -2.17 9.36
C LEU A 124 3.96 -1.76 10.74
N LEU A 125 5.27 -1.52 10.88
CA LEU A 125 5.92 -1.24 12.17
C LEU A 125 5.21 -0.17 13.04
N PRO A 126 4.86 1.03 12.53
CA PRO A 126 4.11 2.01 13.32
C PRO A 126 2.65 1.60 13.62
N ARG A 127 2.09 0.65 12.86
CA ARG A 127 0.69 0.19 12.98
C ARG A 127 0.50 -0.94 14.00
N LEU A 128 1.53 -1.75 14.26
CA LEU A 128 1.49 -2.88 15.21
C LEU A 128 0.99 -2.54 16.62
N ARG A 129 1.44 -1.41 17.18
CA ARG A 129 1.09 -1.01 18.55
C ARG A 129 -0.42 -0.86 18.76
N ARG A 130 -1.18 -0.51 17.71
CA ARG A 130 -2.63 -0.29 17.79
C ARG A 130 -3.42 -1.59 17.60
N MET A 131 -2.92 -2.52 16.77
CA MET A 131 -3.49 -3.87 16.60
C MET A 131 -3.36 -4.70 17.89
N TRP A 132 -2.26 -4.54 18.62
CA TRP A 132 -2.00 -5.27 19.87
C TRP A 132 -3.07 -5.07 20.97
N ASN A 133 -3.62 -3.85 21.07
CA ASN A 133 -4.66 -3.55 22.07
C ASN A 133 -5.94 -4.38 21.90
N HIS A 134 -6.18 -4.97 20.72
CA HIS A 134 -7.27 -5.92 20.48
C HIS A 134 -6.88 -7.36 20.88
N LEU A 135 -5.67 -7.78 20.50
CA LEU A 135 -5.13 -9.12 20.81
C LEU A 135 -4.97 -9.35 22.32
N SER A 136 -4.58 -8.33 23.08
CA SER A 136 -4.44 -8.39 24.54
C SER A 136 -5.78 -8.54 25.28
N ARG A 137 -6.88 -8.06 24.68
CA ARG A 137 -8.23 -8.14 25.25
C ARG A 137 -8.87 -9.50 25.07
N ILE A 138 -8.60 -10.17 23.94
CA ILE A 138 -9.03 -11.55 23.65
C ILE A 138 -8.28 -12.55 24.53
N ARG A 139 -7.01 -12.29 24.86
CA ARG A 139 -6.16 -13.22 25.60
C ARG A 139 -6.32 -13.22 27.13
N GLY A 140 -7.33 -12.55 27.69
CA GLY A 140 -7.75 -12.70 29.09
C GLY A 140 -6.59 -12.68 30.09
N GLY A 141 -6.17 -11.49 30.53
CA GLY A 141 -5.01 -11.34 31.40
C GLY A 141 -5.03 -12.26 32.62
N ILE A 142 -3.92 -12.97 32.85
CA ILE A 142 -3.27 -13.31 34.13
C ILE A 142 -1.97 -14.05 33.74
N GLY A 143 -0.82 -13.52 34.18
CA GLY A 143 0.44 -14.29 34.21
C GLY A 143 1.45 -14.04 33.09
N LEU A 144 2.02 -12.83 33.01
CA LEU A 144 3.39 -12.66 32.50
C LEU A 144 4.25 -12.02 33.60
N ARG A 145 4.41 -12.74 34.72
CA ARG A 145 5.53 -12.53 35.64
C ARG A 145 6.66 -13.44 35.17
N GLY A 146 7.39 -12.97 34.16
CA GLY A 146 8.55 -13.62 33.51
C GLY A 146 9.13 -12.67 32.45
N PRO A 147 10.43 -12.77 32.14
CA PRO A 147 11.39 -11.68 32.23
C PRO A 147 11.06 -10.49 31.30
N GLY A 148 10.75 -9.33 31.91
CA GLY A 148 11.04 -7.96 31.44
C GLY A 148 10.44 -7.43 30.11
N GLU A 149 10.51 -8.19 29.02
CA GLU A 149 10.18 -7.74 27.66
C GLU A 149 8.73 -8.13 27.30
N THR A 150 7.93 -7.16 26.87
CA THR A 150 6.58 -7.45 26.38
C THR A 150 6.63 -8.18 25.04
N GLN A 151 5.64 -9.03 24.73
CA GLN A 151 5.54 -9.69 23.41
C GLN A 151 5.54 -8.66 22.26
N LEU A 152 4.92 -7.49 22.48
CA LEU A 152 4.95 -6.38 21.52
C LEU A 152 6.37 -5.82 21.28
N GLU A 153 7.19 -5.69 22.33
CA GLU A 153 8.58 -5.26 22.19
C GLU A 153 9.41 -6.31 21.45
N THR A 154 9.17 -7.59 21.74
CA THR A 154 9.80 -8.70 21.02
C THR A 154 9.46 -8.67 19.53
N ASP A 155 8.18 -8.53 19.17
CA ASP A 155 7.73 -8.45 17.77
C ASP A 155 8.33 -7.25 17.06
N ARG A 156 8.36 -6.07 17.71
CA ARG A 156 8.99 -4.87 17.17
C ARG A 156 10.49 -5.06 16.96
N ARG A 157 11.17 -5.73 17.88
CA ARG A 157 12.60 -6.04 17.79
C ARG A 157 12.86 -7.01 16.63
N LEU A 158 12.06 -8.05 16.46
CA LEU A 158 12.16 -9.00 15.34
C LEU A 158 11.99 -8.30 13.99
N ILE A 159 10.96 -7.45 13.85
CA ILE A 159 10.72 -6.67 12.64
C ILE A 159 11.86 -5.69 12.38
N GLY A 160 12.36 -5.00 13.42
CA GLY A 160 13.51 -4.11 13.33
C GLY A 160 14.77 -4.81 12.81
N THR A 161 15.08 -5.99 13.35
CA THR A 161 16.19 -6.84 12.89
C THR A 161 16.03 -7.21 11.43
N ARG A 162 14.83 -7.67 11.03
CA ARG A 162 14.54 -8.05 9.65
C ARG A 162 14.68 -6.88 8.67
N ILE A 163 14.20 -5.70 9.04
CA ILE A 163 14.41 -4.45 8.27
C ILE A 163 15.91 -4.19 8.08
N GLY A 164 16.71 -4.33 9.14
CA GLY A 164 18.16 -4.16 9.08
C GLY A 164 18.86 -5.18 8.17
N GLU A 165 18.42 -6.43 8.17
CA GLU A 165 18.91 -7.47 7.24
C GLU A 165 18.57 -7.16 5.78
N LEU A 166 17.31 -6.82 5.49
CA LEU A 166 16.86 -6.51 4.13
C LEU A 166 17.60 -5.30 3.56
N ARG A 167 17.78 -4.24 4.36
CA ARG A 167 18.55 -3.05 3.96
C ARG A 167 19.99 -3.40 3.59
N ARG A 168 20.67 -4.22 4.39
CA ARG A 168 22.05 -4.68 4.10
C ARG A 168 22.11 -5.48 2.80
N LYS A 169 21.21 -6.47 2.64
CA LYS A 169 21.13 -7.28 1.41
C LYS A 169 20.89 -6.43 0.16
N LEU A 170 20.00 -5.45 0.24
CA LEU A 170 19.71 -4.53 -0.88
C LEU A 170 20.89 -3.62 -1.20
N GLN A 171 21.66 -3.17 -0.21
CA GLN A 171 22.89 -2.42 -0.44
C GLN A 171 23.93 -3.25 -1.21
N ASP A 172 24.08 -4.53 -0.90
CA ASP A 172 25.02 -5.40 -1.61
C ASP A 172 24.57 -5.67 -3.05
N VAL A 173 23.26 -5.84 -3.28
CA VAL A 173 22.69 -5.91 -4.64
C VAL A 173 22.96 -4.61 -5.42
N ALA A 174 22.82 -3.44 -4.78
CA ALA A 174 23.09 -2.16 -5.42
C ALA A 174 24.58 -2.00 -5.81
N LYS A 175 25.51 -2.48 -4.98
CA LYS A 175 26.95 -2.52 -5.31
C LYS A 175 27.22 -3.41 -6.52
N ALA A 176 26.64 -4.60 -6.57
CA ALA A 176 26.78 -5.52 -7.71
C ALA A 176 26.25 -4.89 -9.01
N ARG A 177 25.08 -4.23 -8.97
CA ARG A 177 24.54 -3.48 -10.12
C ARG A 177 25.47 -2.34 -10.57
N ALA A 178 26.13 -1.64 -9.64
CA ALA A 178 27.06 -0.57 -9.99
C ALA A 178 28.25 -1.09 -10.80
N VAL A 179 28.79 -2.27 -10.45
CA VAL A 179 29.87 -2.92 -11.21
C VAL A 179 29.40 -3.30 -12.62
N GLN A 180 28.21 -3.90 -12.75
CA GLN A 180 27.64 -4.23 -14.06
C GLN A 180 27.35 -3.01 -14.94
N ARG A 181 27.08 -1.85 -14.35
CA ARG A 181 26.88 -0.58 -15.08
C ARG A 181 28.18 -0.04 -15.67
N LYS A 182 29.33 -0.26 -15.01
CA LYS A 182 30.66 0.16 -15.53
C LYS A 182 30.98 -0.55 -16.84
N SER A 183 30.63 -1.82 -16.98
CA SER A 183 30.76 -2.58 -18.24
C SER A 183 29.89 -2.05 -19.40
N ARG A 184 28.98 -1.10 -19.14
CA ARG A 184 28.08 -0.48 -20.12
C ARG A 184 28.39 1.01 -20.34
N GLU A 185 29.57 1.47 -19.93
CA GLU A 185 30.06 2.81 -20.26
C GLU A 185 30.23 2.96 -21.78
N GLY A 186 29.91 4.15 -22.30
CA GLY A 186 29.99 4.45 -23.74
C GLY A 186 28.74 4.14 -24.59
N LYS A 187 27.67 3.56 -24.02
CA LYS A 187 26.40 3.31 -24.74
C LYS A 187 25.37 4.42 -24.46
N PHE A 188 24.57 4.79 -25.47
CA PHE A 188 23.43 5.71 -25.32
C PHE A 188 22.39 5.11 -24.37
N ARG A 189 21.87 5.92 -23.43
CA ARG A 189 20.90 5.49 -22.42
C ARG A 189 19.70 6.41 -22.45
N ALA A 190 18.52 5.82 -22.53
CA ALA A 190 17.24 6.51 -22.40
C ALA A 190 16.39 5.79 -21.35
N ALA A 191 15.53 6.54 -20.66
CA ALA A 191 14.56 6.00 -19.71
C ALA A 191 13.18 6.52 -20.08
N LEU A 192 12.18 5.63 -20.07
CA LEU A 192 10.78 5.99 -20.31
C LEU A 192 10.07 6.19 -18.98
N VAL A 193 9.59 7.41 -18.74
CA VAL A 193 8.91 7.80 -17.49
C VAL A 193 7.49 8.27 -17.80
N GLY A 194 6.56 8.01 -16.89
CA GLY A 194 5.14 8.35 -17.04
C GLY A 194 4.28 7.59 -16.03
N TYR A 195 2.99 7.92 -15.95
CA TYR A 195 2.05 7.28 -15.02
C TYR A 195 1.86 5.78 -15.28
N THR A 196 1.44 5.04 -14.25
CA THR A 196 1.03 3.64 -14.35
C THR A 196 -0.08 3.52 -15.39
N ASN A 197 0.08 2.57 -16.32
CA ASN A 197 -0.78 2.39 -17.50
C ASN A 197 -0.76 3.50 -18.58
N ALA A 198 0.24 4.39 -18.61
CA ALA A 198 0.42 5.36 -19.71
C ALA A 198 0.94 4.74 -21.05
N GLY A 199 0.80 3.43 -21.25
CA GLY A 199 1.30 2.74 -22.45
C GLY A 199 2.84 2.57 -22.53
N LYS A 200 3.56 2.81 -21.43
CA LYS A 200 5.04 2.73 -21.40
C LYS A 200 5.57 1.38 -21.89
N SER A 201 4.99 0.28 -21.38
CA SER A 201 5.41 -1.08 -21.75
C SER A 201 5.06 -1.40 -23.20
N SER A 202 3.94 -0.88 -23.72
CA SER A 202 3.56 -1.00 -25.14
C SER A 202 4.55 -0.29 -26.05
N LEU A 203 4.97 0.93 -25.70
CA LEU A 203 5.98 1.68 -26.45
C LEU A 203 7.34 0.99 -26.41
N LEU A 204 7.79 0.54 -25.23
CA LEU A 204 9.05 -0.21 -25.08
C LEU A 204 9.04 -1.49 -25.89
N ARG A 205 7.93 -2.25 -25.89
CA ARG A 205 7.77 -3.45 -26.72
C ARG A 205 7.92 -3.11 -28.20
N SER A 206 7.22 -2.06 -28.66
CA SER A 206 7.28 -1.62 -30.07
C SER A 206 8.68 -1.17 -30.49
N LEU A 207 9.44 -0.54 -29.60
CA LEU A 207 10.79 -0.04 -29.90
C LEU A 207 11.88 -1.11 -29.79
N SER A 208 11.71 -2.10 -28.91
CA SER A 208 12.73 -3.11 -28.61
C SER A 208 12.52 -4.45 -29.32
N GLY A 209 11.31 -4.72 -29.85
CA GLY A 209 10.94 -6.02 -30.41
C GLY A 209 10.90 -7.17 -29.40
N SER A 210 11.04 -6.88 -28.11
CA SER A 210 11.07 -7.88 -27.04
C SER A 210 9.65 -8.32 -26.63
N GLU A 211 9.48 -9.58 -26.23
CA GLU A 211 8.23 -10.11 -25.66
C GLU A 211 8.01 -9.60 -24.22
N LEU A 212 8.07 -8.29 -23.99
CA LEU A 212 7.69 -7.71 -22.70
C LEU A 212 6.24 -8.03 -22.43
N PHE A 213 5.90 -8.60 -21.28
CA PHE A 213 4.51 -8.83 -20.89
C PHE A 213 3.81 -7.47 -20.68
N VAL A 214 2.74 -7.21 -21.44
CA VAL A 214 1.94 -5.98 -21.36
C VAL A 214 0.53 -6.42 -20.99
N GLU A 215 0.12 -6.02 -19.79
CA GLU A 215 -1.23 -6.22 -19.27
C GLU A 215 -1.85 -4.84 -19.05
N ASP A 216 -3.13 -4.68 -19.36
CA ASP A 216 -3.89 -3.44 -19.11
C ASP A 216 -4.29 -3.35 -17.63
N ARG A 217 -3.27 -3.39 -16.76
CA ARG A 217 -3.38 -3.33 -15.29
C ARG A 217 -2.27 -2.47 -14.73
N LEU A 218 -2.54 -1.81 -13.60
CA LEU A 218 -1.55 -0.97 -12.95
C LEU A 218 -0.41 -1.84 -12.41
N PHE A 219 0.82 -1.33 -12.48
CA PHE A 219 2.02 -2.02 -12.00
C PHE A 219 2.26 -3.43 -12.60
N ALA A 220 1.82 -3.67 -13.84
CA ALA A 220 2.03 -4.92 -14.57
C ALA A 220 3.50 -5.41 -14.61
N THR A 221 4.46 -4.49 -14.55
CA THR A 221 5.90 -4.78 -14.52
C THR A 221 6.60 -3.99 -13.41
N LEU A 222 7.09 -4.69 -12.39
CA LEU A 222 7.89 -4.14 -11.29
C LEU A 222 9.39 -4.33 -11.49
N ASP A 223 9.77 -5.38 -12.23
CA ASP A 223 11.17 -5.66 -12.53
C ASP A 223 11.66 -4.78 -13.69
N SER A 224 12.89 -4.29 -13.58
CA SER A 224 13.53 -3.52 -14.65
C SER A 224 13.80 -4.42 -15.86
N ALA A 225 13.08 -4.22 -16.95
CA ALA A 225 13.47 -4.71 -18.25
C ALA A 225 14.71 -3.92 -18.72
N THR A 226 15.89 -4.53 -18.66
CA THR A 226 17.15 -3.96 -19.14
C THR A 226 17.71 -4.75 -20.28
#